data_AF-A0A6J8DTY2-F1
#
_entry.id   AF-A0A6J8DTY2-F1
#
_cell.length_a   1.000
_cell.length_b   1.000
_cell.length_c   1.000
_cell.angle_alpha   90.00
_cell.angle_beta   90.00
_cell.angle_gamma   90.00
#
_symmetry.space_group_name_H-M   'P 1'
#
loop_
_entity.id
_entity.type
_entity.pdbx_description
1 polymer ?
#
loop_
_entity_poly.entity_id
_entity_poly.type
_entity_poly.pdbx_seq_one_letter_code
_entity_poly.pdbx_strand_id
1 'polypeptide(L)'
;MKRKNEKQRNEDHDFSRQRRQIQPTKKKNCGVKLRIRHVVRFPDYKSASLLLGIDDRLKEYIRKMVWEENITSVPQMRVLLEVYMKTTLFQGQDIPAIINKRFWPSNVDIQNHIALAVKKQRNKEIDQQSLEEELFYEGKKTSERRALTEAHQRQIKQDNMRPYLVTITLNIFNFGSSVVFLVLAAGNIETLLTDVIKDISFCYWLMILTCIVVPIVCLGTPKDFWPIGVGAAISTGIACTLIIIQIFQDNSHSKNTTVHSNIKLQKFSSAFGTMVFAVSGHSVFPTIITDMKKKEDFKLAALLGYGSNMNM
;
A
#
# COMPACT_ATOMS: atom_id res chain seq x y z
N MET A 1 6.37 -37.08 49.93
CA MET A 1 6.33 -38.34 49.16
C MET A 1 6.47 -38.03 47.67
N LYS A 2 7.29 -38.82 46.95
CA LYS A 2 7.56 -38.80 45.49
C LYS A 2 6.26 -39.07 44.69
N ARG A 3 6.06 -38.56 43.46
CA ARG A 3 6.62 -39.01 42.16
C ARG A 3 6.29 -37.92 41.09
N LYS A 4 7.25 -37.33 40.31
CA LYS A 4 7.78 -37.75 38.98
C LYS A 4 6.75 -38.52 38.13
N ASN A 5 6.44 -38.26 36.86
CA ASN A 5 7.08 -37.60 35.72
C ASN A 5 6.00 -37.69 34.61
N GLU A 6 5.80 -36.70 33.75
CA GLU A 6 5.89 -36.96 32.31
C GLU A 6 6.19 -35.68 31.53
N LYS A 7 7.19 -35.79 30.68
CA LYS A 7 7.75 -34.79 29.77
C LYS A 7 6.76 -34.51 28.65
N GLN A 8 6.54 -33.24 28.35
CA GLN A 8 6.66 -32.80 26.96
C GLN A 8 7.32 -31.43 26.91
N ARG A 9 8.61 -31.51 26.60
CA ARG A 9 9.52 -30.42 26.30
C ARG A 9 9.28 -30.04 24.85
N ASN A 10 8.83 -28.82 24.61
CA ASN A 10 9.27 -28.03 23.47
C ASN A 10 9.38 -26.61 23.97
N GLU A 11 10.58 -26.32 24.48
CA GLU A 11 11.01 -24.98 24.85
C GLU A 11 10.98 -24.14 23.58
N ASP A 12 10.09 -23.15 23.57
CA ASP A 12 10.16 -22.01 22.66
C ASP A 12 11.54 -21.37 22.85
N HIS A 13 12.48 -21.76 22.00
CA HIS A 13 13.68 -20.99 21.79
C HIS A 13 13.26 -19.68 21.14
N ASP A 14 12.95 -18.71 21.98
CA ASP A 14 13.04 -17.30 21.66
C ASP A 14 14.49 -17.04 21.22
N PHE A 15 14.75 -17.26 19.93
CA PHE A 15 15.87 -16.64 19.27
C PHE A 15 15.58 -15.15 19.24
N SER A 16 15.86 -14.48 20.35
CA SER A 16 16.33 -13.11 20.33
C SER A 16 17.55 -13.08 19.41
N ARG A 17 17.29 -12.90 18.12
CA ARG A 17 18.28 -12.53 17.14
C ARG A 17 18.72 -11.15 17.60
N GLN A 18 19.72 -11.12 18.47
CA GLN A 18 20.62 -10.00 18.58
C GLN A 18 21.03 -9.73 17.14
N ARG A 19 20.43 -8.70 16.54
CA ARG A 19 20.90 -8.20 15.26
C ARG A 19 22.34 -7.85 15.54
N ARG A 20 23.28 -8.72 15.18
CA ARG A 20 24.59 -8.25 14.79
C ARG A 20 24.25 -7.26 13.70
N GLN A 21 24.34 -5.98 14.03
CA GLN A 21 24.61 -4.96 13.06
C GLN A 21 25.97 -5.37 12.48
N ILE A 22 25.94 -6.29 11.51
CA ILE A 22 26.94 -6.31 10.47
C ILE A 22 26.68 -4.98 9.79
N GLN A 23 27.39 -3.96 10.27
CA GLN A 23 27.50 -2.71 9.58
C GLN A 23 27.77 -3.09 8.12
N PRO A 24 26.96 -2.65 7.15
CA PRO A 24 27.35 -2.78 5.76
C PRO A 24 28.75 -2.17 5.70
N THR A 25 29.76 -2.98 5.34
CA THR A 25 31.11 -2.47 5.24
C THR A 25 31.04 -1.25 4.34
N LYS A 26 31.52 -0.10 4.86
CA LYS A 26 31.60 1.21 4.21
C LYS A 26 32.56 1.17 3.00
N LYS A 27 32.38 0.21 2.10
CA LYS A 27 33.19 -0.04 0.90
C LYS A 27 32.31 -0.32 -0.31
N LYS A 28 31.20 0.43 -0.46
CA LYS A 28 30.75 0.79 -1.81
C LYS A 28 31.65 1.95 -2.25
N ASN A 29 32.37 1.80 -3.37
CA ASN A 29 33.38 2.73 -3.92
C ASN A 29 34.81 2.71 -3.33
N CYS A 30 35.29 1.59 -2.76
CA CYS A 30 36.73 1.44 -2.60
C CYS A 30 37.33 0.97 -3.95
N GLY A 31 37.97 1.89 -4.69
CA GLY A 31 38.71 1.59 -5.91
C GLY A 31 39.95 0.74 -5.60
N VAL A 32 39.75 -0.55 -5.34
CA VAL A 32 40.86 -1.48 -5.17
C VAL A 32 41.50 -1.68 -6.54
N LYS A 33 42.64 -1.03 -6.73
CA LYS A 33 43.49 -1.19 -7.91
C LYS A 33 44.27 -2.51 -7.76
N LEU A 34 43.74 -3.59 -8.34
CA LEU A 34 44.46 -4.85 -8.49
C LEU A 34 45.69 -4.62 -9.39
N ARG A 35 46.88 -4.55 -8.79
CA ARG A 35 48.15 -4.58 -9.54
C ARG A 35 48.64 -6.02 -9.61
N ILE A 36 48.36 -6.70 -10.72
CA ILE A 36 49.01 -7.96 -11.07
C ILE A 36 50.47 -7.61 -11.39
N ARG A 37 51.42 -7.99 -10.51
CA ARG A 37 52.85 -7.67 -10.72
C ARG A 37 53.48 -8.55 -11.81
N HIS A 38 53.11 -9.82 -11.85
CA HIS A 38 53.62 -10.75 -12.83
C HIS A 38 52.68 -11.95 -12.95
N VAL A 39 52.38 -12.35 -14.18
CA VAL A 39 51.73 -13.63 -14.47
C VAL A 39 52.87 -14.62 -14.71
N VAL A 40 53.13 -15.51 -13.75
CA VAL A 40 54.12 -16.57 -13.94
C VAL A 40 53.53 -17.59 -14.90
N ARG A 41 53.96 -17.53 -16.17
CA ARG A 41 53.68 -18.58 -17.15
C ARG A 41 54.90 -19.50 -17.15
N PHE A 42 54.73 -20.74 -16.69
CA PHE A 42 55.78 -21.75 -16.65
C PHE A 42 56.06 -22.26 -18.08
N PRO A 43 57.16 -21.84 -18.74
CA PRO A 43 57.42 -22.18 -20.14
C PRO A 43 57.88 -23.63 -20.29
N ASP A 44 58.52 -24.16 -19.24
CA ASP A 44 59.16 -25.47 -19.22
C ASP A 44 58.31 -26.56 -18.57
N TYR A 45 57.00 -26.32 -18.40
CA TYR A 45 56.06 -27.43 -18.34
C TYR A 45 55.90 -28.03 -19.75
N LYS A 46 56.98 -28.62 -20.26
CA LYS A 46 57.00 -29.45 -21.45
C LYS A 46 56.61 -30.86 -21.05
N SER A 47 55.31 -31.12 -20.93
CA SER A 47 54.83 -32.42 -21.40
C SER A 47 54.81 -32.34 -22.93
N ALA A 48 55.99 -32.51 -23.54
CA ALA A 48 56.19 -32.47 -25.00
C ALA A 48 55.37 -33.55 -25.76
N SER A 49 54.59 -34.36 -25.05
CA SER A 49 53.60 -35.30 -25.59
C SER A 49 52.19 -34.70 -25.78
N LEU A 50 51.90 -33.45 -25.36
CA LEU A 50 50.54 -32.86 -25.42
C LEU A 50 50.22 -32.08 -26.71
N LEU A 51 51.17 -31.91 -27.65
CA LEU A 51 50.97 -31.06 -28.84
C LEU A 51 50.87 -31.80 -30.18
N LEU A 52 50.65 -33.11 -30.15
CA LEU A 52 49.87 -33.76 -31.20
C LEU A 52 48.57 -34.23 -30.57
N GLY A 53 47.66 -33.26 -30.35
CA GLY A 53 46.31 -33.58 -29.94
C GLY A 53 45.65 -34.52 -30.95
N ILE A 54 44.75 -35.38 -30.47
CA ILE A 54 43.89 -36.21 -31.32
C ILE A 54 43.26 -35.32 -32.40
N ASP A 55 43.06 -35.86 -33.61
CA ASP A 55 42.33 -35.16 -34.65
C ASP A 55 40.94 -34.71 -34.16
N ASP A 56 40.53 -33.48 -34.49
CA ASP A 56 39.30 -32.89 -33.95
C ASP A 56 38.05 -33.67 -34.38
N ARG A 57 38.11 -34.38 -35.52
CA ARG A 57 37.02 -35.27 -35.98
C ARG A 57 36.85 -36.48 -35.07
N LEU A 58 37.96 -37.07 -34.62
CA LEU A 58 37.96 -38.17 -33.65
C LEU A 58 37.47 -37.68 -32.28
N LYS A 59 37.85 -36.46 -31.85
CA LYS A 59 37.33 -35.86 -30.61
C LYS A 59 35.82 -35.62 -30.66
N GLU A 60 35.31 -35.15 -31.80
CA GLU A 60 33.88 -34.96 -32.01
C GLU A 60 33.13 -36.29 -31.99
N TYR A 61 33.69 -37.32 -32.63
CA TYR A 61 33.10 -38.65 -32.63
C TYR A 61 33.06 -39.28 -31.22
N ILE A 62 34.12 -39.15 -30.43
CA ILE A 62 34.12 -39.58 -29.01
C ILE A 62 33.02 -38.84 -28.24
N ARG A 63 32.91 -37.52 -28.44
CA ARG A 63 31.90 -36.69 -27.76
C ARG A 63 30.48 -37.12 -28.14
N LYS A 64 30.24 -37.37 -29.43
CA LYS A 64 28.96 -37.85 -29.95
C LYS A 64 28.59 -39.21 -29.34
N MET A 65 29.51 -40.17 -29.36
CA MET A 65 29.30 -41.50 -28.78
C MET A 65 29.06 -41.46 -27.25
N VAL A 66 29.66 -40.51 -26.54
CA VAL A 66 29.40 -40.31 -25.11
C VAL A 66 28.03 -39.67 -24.86
N TRP A 67 27.60 -38.71 -25.68
CA TRP A 67 26.34 -37.97 -25.46
C TRP A 67 25.10 -38.69 -25.98
N GLU A 68 25.18 -39.34 -27.14
CA GLU A 68 24.04 -39.98 -27.80
C GLU A 68 23.91 -41.46 -27.37
N GLU A 69 25.02 -42.21 -27.36
CA GLU A 69 25.05 -43.65 -27.09
C GLU A 69 25.46 -43.99 -25.64
N ASN A 70 25.78 -42.99 -24.80
CA ASN A 70 26.25 -43.15 -23.41
C ASN A 70 27.46 -44.10 -23.22
N ILE A 71 28.32 -44.21 -24.24
CA ILE A 71 29.47 -45.12 -24.19
C ILE A 71 30.61 -44.49 -23.40
N THR A 72 30.84 -45.00 -22.19
CA THR A 72 31.92 -44.52 -21.29
C THR A 72 33.08 -45.52 -21.14
N SER A 73 32.95 -46.71 -21.74
CA SER A 73 33.94 -47.78 -21.69
C SER A 73 35.08 -47.53 -22.69
N VAL A 74 36.32 -47.44 -22.20
CA VAL A 74 37.51 -47.17 -23.02
C VAL A 74 37.78 -48.27 -24.08
N PRO A 75 37.70 -49.58 -23.76
CA PRO A 75 37.87 -50.64 -24.75
C PRO A 75 36.84 -50.58 -25.88
N GLN A 76 35.57 -50.29 -25.55
CA GLN A 76 34.51 -50.16 -26.54
C GLN A 76 34.71 -48.93 -27.42
N MET A 77 35.06 -47.79 -26.81
CA MET A 77 35.37 -46.56 -27.54
C MET A 77 36.55 -46.76 -28.50
N ARG A 78 37.59 -47.50 -28.10
CA ARG A 78 38.71 -47.83 -28.98
C ARG A 78 38.26 -48.59 -30.23
N VAL A 79 37.49 -49.66 -30.07
CA VAL A 79 36.97 -50.45 -31.21
C VAL A 79 36.15 -49.56 -32.15
N LEU A 80 35.31 -48.69 -31.60
CA LEU A 80 34.48 -47.78 -32.40
C LEU A 80 35.31 -46.73 -33.15
N LEU A 81 36.39 -46.22 -32.55
CA LEU A 81 37.30 -45.30 -33.22
C LEU A 81 38.06 -45.98 -34.35
N GLU A 82 38.49 -47.23 -34.16
CA GLU A 82 39.18 -48.00 -35.20
C GLU A 82 38.28 -48.28 -36.42
N VAL A 83 37.02 -48.64 -36.16
CA VAL A 83 36.01 -48.80 -37.21
C VAL A 83 35.81 -47.46 -37.93
N TYR A 84 35.57 -46.38 -37.19
CA TYR A 84 35.37 -45.04 -37.76
C TYR A 84 36.55 -44.57 -38.61
N MET A 85 37.78 -44.85 -38.18
CA MET A 85 38.98 -44.49 -38.94
C MET A 85 39.07 -45.19 -40.29
N LYS A 86 38.80 -46.50 -40.30
CA LYS A 86 38.88 -47.33 -41.51
C LYS A 86 37.73 -47.09 -42.47
N THR A 87 36.52 -46.90 -41.94
CA THR A 87 35.31 -46.79 -42.77
C THR A 87 35.01 -45.37 -43.19
N THR A 88 35.42 -44.36 -42.42
CA THR A 88 34.93 -42.98 -42.58
C THR A 88 36.06 -41.97 -42.81
N LEU A 89 37.22 -42.11 -42.15
CA LEU A 89 38.31 -41.13 -42.27
C LEU A 89 39.25 -41.38 -43.46
N PHE A 90 39.57 -42.65 -43.78
CA PHE A 90 40.52 -43.01 -44.85
C PHE A 90 39.90 -43.98 -45.86
N GLN A 91 38.76 -43.63 -46.44
CA GLN A 91 38.11 -44.45 -47.47
C GLN A 91 39.02 -44.57 -48.72
N GLY A 92 39.63 -45.75 -48.89
CA GLY A 92 40.48 -46.04 -50.05
C GLY A 92 41.83 -45.31 -50.09
N GLN A 93 42.28 -44.73 -48.97
CA GLN A 93 43.61 -44.11 -48.82
C GLN A 93 44.52 -44.93 -47.89
N ASP A 94 45.84 -44.77 -48.04
CA ASP A 94 46.81 -45.43 -47.17
C ASP A 94 46.66 -44.97 -45.71
N ILE A 95 46.48 -45.95 -44.82
CA ILE A 95 46.24 -45.71 -43.40
C ILE A 95 47.54 -45.18 -42.76
N PRO A 96 47.50 -44.07 -42.00
CA PRO A 96 48.69 -43.55 -41.34
C PRO A 96 49.25 -44.55 -40.33
N ALA A 97 50.57 -44.58 -40.22
CA ALA A 97 51.28 -45.49 -39.31
C ALA A 97 50.74 -45.40 -37.87
N ILE A 98 50.61 -46.55 -37.21
CA ILE A 98 50.06 -46.71 -35.84
C ILE A 98 50.80 -45.84 -34.80
N ILE A 99 52.05 -45.49 -35.10
CA ILE A 99 52.90 -44.60 -34.29
C ILE A 99 52.33 -43.16 -34.22
N ASN A 100 51.47 -42.78 -35.16
CA ASN A 100 50.87 -41.45 -35.22
C ASN A 100 49.69 -41.31 -34.22
N LYS A 101 50.01 -40.80 -33.02
CA LYS A 101 49.06 -40.53 -31.93
C LYS A 101 47.89 -39.60 -32.29
N ARG A 102 48.01 -38.82 -33.37
CA ARG A 102 46.94 -37.94 -33.85
C ARG A 102 45.72 -38.73 -34.31
N PHE A 103 45.96 -39.89 -34.92
CA PHE A 103 44.93 -40.77 -35.43
C PHE A 103 44.75 -42.00 -34.54
N TRP A 104 45.81 -42.47 -33.87
CA TRP A 104 45.79 -43.65 -33.00
C TRP A 104 46.00 -43.26 -31.52
N PRO A 105 44.96 -42.77 -30.82
CA PRO A 105 45.08 -42.30 -29.44
C PRO A 105 45.33 -43.43 -28.43
N SER A 106 46.02 -43.10 -27.34
CA SER A 106 46.20 -44.04 -26.22
C SER A 106 44.89 -44.23 -25.46
N ASN A 107 44.79 -45.33 -24.69
CA ASN A 107 43.69 -45.55 -23.75
C ASN A 107 43.53 -44.37 -22.77
N VAL A 108 44.65 -43.78 -22.34
CA VAL A 108 44.65 -42.62 -21.45
C VAL A 108 44.02 -41.39 -22.13
N ASP A 109 44.33 -41.18 -23.42
CA ASP A 109 43.80 -40.05 -24.17
C ASP A 109 42.29 -40.21 -24.39
N ILE A 110 41.85 -41.43 -24.76
CA ILE A 110 40.44 -41.78 -24.89
C ILE A 110 39.70 -41.54 -23.56
N GLN A 111 40.24 -42.03 -22.44
CA GLN A 111 39.64 -41.86 -21.12
C GLN A 111 39.52 -40.38 -20.74
N ASN A 112 40.55 -39.57 -21.00
CA ASN A 112 40.52 -38.14 -20.75
C ASN A 112 39.45 -37.44 -21.58
N HIS A 113 39.30 -37.81 -22.86
CA HIS A 113 38.29 -37.23 -23.74
C HIS A 113 36.86 -37.63 -23.36
N ILE A 114 36.64 -38.88 -22.92
CA ILE A 114 35.36 -39.33 -22.36
C ILE A 114 35.03 -38.52 -21.10
N ALA A 115 35.99 -38.40 -20.16
CA ALA A 115 35.79 -37.63 -18.92
C ALA A 115 35.46 -36.16 -19.19
N LEU A 116 36.13 -35.55 -20.18
CA LEU A 116 35.84 -34.18 -20.62
C LEU A 116 34.44 -34.04 -21.24
N ALA A 117 34.00 -35.01 -22.05
CA ALA A 117 32.66 -35.02 -22.65
C ALA A 117 31.55 -35.14 -21.59
N VAL A 118 31.71 -36.04 -20.61
CA VAL A 118 30.78 -36.20 -19.48
C VAL A 118 30.73 -34.93 -18.63
N LYS A 119 31.88 -34.34 -18.32
CA LYS A 119 31.93 -33.07 -17.56
C LYS A 119 31.20 -31.95 -18.30
N LYS A 120 31.38 -31.86 -19.61
CA LYS A 120 30.73 -30.84 -20.45
C LYS A 120 29.20 -31.04 -20.52
N GLN A 121 28.73 -32.30 -20.47
CA GLN A 121 27.30 -32.62 -20.42
C GLN A 121 26.66 -32.12 -19.11
N ARG A 122 27.26 -32.49 -17.97
CA ARG A 122 26.76 -32.06 -16.64
C ARG A 122 26.76 -30.55 -16.47
N ASN A 123 27.79 -29.86 -16.94
CA ASN A 123 27.83 -28.40 -16.86
C ASN A 123 26.70 -27.72 -17.64
N LYS A 124 26.29 -28.26 -18.80
CA LYS A 124 25.14 -27.73 -19.54
C LYS A 124 23.82 -27.90 -18.78
N GLU A 125 23.62 -29.06 -18.17
CA GLU A 125 22.41 -29.35 -17.38
C GLU A 125 22.32 -28.44 -16.14
N ILE A 126 23.44 -28.20 -15.47
CA ILE A 126 23.51 -27.29 -14.31
C ILE A 126 23.24 -25.84 -14.73
N ASP A 127 23.86 -25.37 -15.82
CA ASP A 127 23.65 -24.00 -16.32
C ASP A 127 22.17 -23.78 -16.72
N GLN A 128 21.54 -24.78 -17.36
CA GLN A 128 20.14 -24.72 -17.77
C GLN A 128 19.21 -24.67 -16.55
N GLN A 129 19.40 -25.53 -15.55
CA GLN A 129 18.59 -25.55 -14.34
C GLN A 129 18.74 -24.25 -13.53
N SER A 130 19.96 -23.72 -13.43
CA SER A 130 20.21 -22.45 -12.75
C SER A 130 19.50 -21.29 -13.44
N LEU A 131 19.45 -21.29 -14.78
CA LEU A 131 18.76 -20.26 -15.55
C LEU A 131 17.25 -20.32 -15.36
N GLU A 132 16.68 -21.52 -15.35
CA GLU A 132 15.23 -21.72 -15.14
C GLU A 132 14.80 -21.30 -13.72
N GLU A 133 15.61 -21.61 -12.71
CA GLU A 133 15.35 -21.18 -11.32
C GLU A 133 15.41 -19.65 -11.18
N GLU A 134 16.38 -19.00 -11.85
CA GLU A 134 16.52 -17.54 -11.82
C GLU A 134 15.36 -16.83 -12.57
N LEU A 135 14.93 -17.38 -13.71
CA LEU A 135 13.76 -16.90 -14.45
C LEU A 135 12.46 -17.07 -13.65
N PHE A 136 12.30 -18.21 -12.97
CA PHE A 136 11.15 -18.46 -12.09
C PHE A 136 11.11 -17.47 -10.93
N TYR A 137 12.27 -17.22 -10.30
CA TYR A 137 12.39 -16.28 -9.18
C TYR A 137 12.14 -14.83 -9.61
N GLU A 138 12.72 -14.36 -10.72
CA GLU A 138 12.45 -13.02 -11.25
C GLU A 138 11.01 -12.87 -11.74
N GLY A 139 10.41 -13.93 -12.29
CA GLY A 139 8.99 -13.97 -12.64
C GLY A 139 8.09 -13.72 -11.43
N LYS A 140 8.33 -14.44 -10.33
CA LYS A 140 7.59 -14.28 -9.06
C LYS A 140 7.78 -12.90 -8.43
N LYS A 141 9.02 -12.40 -8.42
CA LYS A 141 9.35 -11.06 -7.91
C LYS A 141 8.73 -9.94 -8.75
N THR A 142 8.56 -10.17 -10.05
CA THR A 142 7.90 -9.23 -10.96
C THR A 142 6.38 -9.24 -10.77
N SER A 143 5.76 -10.40 -10.55
CA SER A 143 4.32 -10.48 -10.25
C SER A 143 3.98 -9.85 -8.89
N GLU A 144 4.78 -10.10 -7.86
CA GLU A 144 4.62 -9.47 -6.53
C GLU A 144 4.78 -7.95 -6.59
N ARG A 145 5.77 -7.44 -7.34
CA ARG A 145 5.93 -5.99 -7.55
C ARG A 145 4.73 -5.38 -8.25
N ARG A 146 4.17 -6.03 -9.28
CA ARG A 146 2.97 -5.56 -9.99
C ARG A 146 1.75 -5.51 -9.07
N ALA A 147 1.50 -6.57 -8.29
CA ALA A 147 0.40 -6.61 -7.33
C ALA A 147 0.52 -5.53 -6.25
N LEU A 148 1.74 -5.29 -5.75
CA LEU A 148 2.01 -4.23 -4.77
C LEU A 148 1.77 -2.82 -5.36
N THR A 149 2.20 -2.57 -6.60
CA THR A 149 1.94 -1.29 -7.27
C THR A 149 0.45 -1.05 -7.53
N GLU A 150 -0.31 -2.07 -7.91
CA GLU A 150 -1.76 -1.95 -8.12
C GLU A 150 -2.50 -1.68 -6.81
N ALA A 151 -2.12 -2.34 -5.72
CA ALA A 151 -2.67 -2.08 -4.40
C ALA A 151 -2.38 -0.64 -3.93
N HIS A 152 -1.14 -0.17 -4.12
CA HIS A 152 -0.74 1.20 -3.80
C HIS A 152 -1.51 2.25 -4.63
N GLN A 153 -1.70 2.01 -5.94
CA GLN A 153 -2.50 2.92 -6.78
C GLN A 153 -3.98 2.96 -6.36
N ARG A 154 -4.55 1.82 -5.95
CA ARG A 154 -5.93 1.77 -5.41
C ARG A 154 -6.05 2.58 -4.13
N GLN A 155 -5.06 2.49 -3.23
CA GLN A 155 -5.00 3.30 -2.01
C GLN A 155 -4.92 4.80 -2.33
N ILE A 156 -4.03 5.22 -3.22
CA ILE A 156 -3.92 6.64 -3.63
C ILE A 156 -5.23 7.15 -4.24
N LYS A 157 -5.87 6.36 -5.11
CA LYS A 157 -7.16 6.74 -5.72
C LYS A 157 -8.28 6.89 -4.68
N GLN A 158 -8.32 6.00 -3.68
CA GLN A 158 -9.30 6.06 -2.60
C GLN A 158 -9.04 7.25 -1.67
N ASP A 159 -7.78 7.52 -1.33
CA ASP A 159 -7.40 8.67 -0.51
C ASP A 159 -7.67 10.00 -1.22
N ASN A 160 -7.49 10.06 -2.53
CA ASN A 160 -7.84 11.26 -3.29
C ASN A 160 -9.35 11.48 -3.43
N MET A 161 -10.20 10.44 -3.44
CA MET A 161 -11.66 10.58 -3.60
C MET A 161 -12.39 11.03 -2.32
N ARG A 162 -11.92 10.58 -1.14
CA ARG A 162 -12.50 10.89 0.18
C ARG A 162 -12.69 12.40 0.45
N PRO A 163 -11.68 13.28 0.25
CA PRO A 163 -11.84 14.71 0.53
C PRO A 163 -12.88 15.39 -0.37
N TYR A 164 -13.03 14.96 -1.63
CA TYR A 164 -14.05 15.52 -2.52
C TYR A 164 -15.47 15.19 -2.05
N LEU A 165 -15.73 13.93 -1.67
CA LEU A 165 -17.04 13.52 -1.17
C LEU A 165 -17.42 14.26 0.13
N VAL A 166 -16.46 14.40 1.06
CA VAL A 166 -16.67 15.16 2.30
C VAL A 166 -16.96 16.63 1.99
N THR A 167 -16.19 17.25 1.09
CA THR A 167 -16.38 18.66 0.71
C THR A 167 -17.74 18.90 0.07
N ILE A 168 -18.17 18.04 -0.85
CA ILE A 168 -19.48 18.14 -1.49
C ILE A 168 -20.60 18.02 -0.44
N THR A 169 -20.51 17.04 0.45
CA THR A 169 -21.52 16.80 1.50
C THR A 169 -21.62 17.99 2.45
N LEU A 170 -20.48 18.52 2.90
CA LEU A 170 -20.42 19.70 3.78
C LEU A 170 -21.00 20.95 3.11
N ASN A 171 -20.71 21.17 1.82
CA ASN A 171 -21.25 22.32 1.09
C ASN A 171 -22.78 22.25 0.95
N ILE A 172 -23.32 21.07 0.62
CA ILE A 172 -24.77 20.85 0.54
C ILE A 172 -25.42 21.07 1.91
N PHE A 173 -24.82 20.52 2.97
CA PHE A 173 -25.31 20.68 4.34
C PHE A 173 -25.31 22.15 4.79
N ASN A 174 -24.20 22.87 4.59
CA ASN A 174 -24.07 24.27 5.00
C ASN A 174 -25.05 25.18 4.24
N PHE A 175 -25.26 24.92 2.95
CA PHE A 175 -26.28 25.61 2.17
C PHE A 175 -27.69 25.35 2.72
N GLY A 176 -28.04 24.07 2.94
CA GLY A 176 -29.34 23.70 3.49
C GLY A 176 -29.60 24.29 4.88
N SER A 177 -28.59 24.25 5.75
CA SER A 177 -28.66 24.83 7.10
C SER A 177 -28.91 26.34 7.07
N SER A 178 -28.22 27.06 6.17
CA SER A 178 -28.41 28.50 5.99
C SER A 178 -29.85 28.85 5.56
N VAL A 179 -30.44 28.06 4.65
CA VAL A 179 -31.83 28.24 4.21
C VAL A 179 -32.81 28.02 5.37
N VAL A 180 -32.59 27.00 6.20
CA VAL A 180 -33.46 26.72 7.36
C VAL A 180 -33.40 27.86 8.37
N PHE A 181 -32.22 28.38 8.70
CA PHE A 181 -32.09 29.54 9.60
C PHE A 181 -32.78 30.79 9.06
N LEU A 182 -32.71 31.03 7.75
CA LEU A 182 -33.40 32.15 7.11
C LEU A 182 -34.93 32.02 7.21
N VAL A 183 -35.47 30.82 6.93
CA VAL A 183 -36.90 30.52 7.06
C VAL A 183 -37.38 30.69 8.50
N LEU A 184 -36.61 30.19 9.46
CA LEU A 184 -36.90 30.33 10.89
C LEU A 184 -36.90 31.81 11.32
N ALA A 185 -35.91 32.58 10.88
CA ALA A 185 -35.83 34.00 11.18
C ALA A 185 -37.03 34.78 10.61
N ALA A 186 -37.44 34.50 9.37
CA ALA A 186 -38.60 35.14 8.75
C ALA A 186 -39.90 34.86 9.55
N GLY A 187 -40.11 33.63 9.99
CA GLY A 187 -41.31 33.26 10.76
C GLY A 187 -41.34 33.87 12.16
N ASN A 188 -40.18 33.94 12.82
CA ASN A 188 -40.05 34.61 14.11
C ASN A 188 -40.33 36.12 13.99
N ILE A 189 -39.80 36.78 12.95
CA ILE A 189 -40.03 38.22 12.74
C ILE A 189 -41.49 38.49 12.38
N GLU A 190 -42.11 37.68 11.52
CA GLU A 190 -43.54 37.79 11.22
C GLU A 190 -44.37 37.75 12.51
N THR A 191 -44.15 36.74 13.36
CA THR A 191 -44.91 36.57 14.62
C THR A 191 -44.71 37.75 15.59
N LEU A 192 -43.51 38.34 15.62
CA LEU A 192 -43.21 39.48 16.51
C LEU A 192 -43.74 40.81 15.98
N LEU A 193 -43.74 41.01 14.66
CA LEU A 193 -44.08 42.30 14.05
C LEU A 193 -45.53 42.39 13.58
N THR A 194 -46.28 41.29 13.52
CA THR A 194 -47.73 41.32 13.19
C THR A 194 -48.54 42.20 14.14
N ASP A 195 -48.09 42.38 15.38
CA ASP A 195 -48.75 43.23 16.38
C ASP A 195 -48.46 44.73 16.17
N VAL A 196 -47.33 45.07 15.53
CA VAL A 196 -46.87 46.45 15.33
C VAL A 196 -47.16 46.94 13.91
N ILE A 197 -46.95 46.08 12.91
CA ILE A 197 -47.11 46.38 11.49
C ILE A 197 -48.10 45.35 10.92
N LYS A 198 -49.35 45.78 10.73
CA LYS A 198 -50.35 44.94 10.06
C LYS A 198 -49.99 44.79 8.57
N ASP A 199 -50.23 43.58 8.05
CA ASP A 199 -50.29 43.23 6.63
C ASP A 199 -48.98 42.88 5.88
N ILE A 200 -47.87 42.57 6.57
CA ILE A 200 -46.68 42.00 5.91
C ILE A 200 -46.65 40.48 6.08
N SER A 201 -46.84 39.74 4.98
CA SER A 201 -46.81 38.27 4.95
C SER A 201 -45.38 37.69 5.06
N PHE A 202 -45.26 36.49 5.62
CA PHE A 202 -44.06 35.64 5.68
C PHE A 202 -43.12 35.75 4.45
N CYS A 203 -43.68 35.67 3.23
CA CYS A 203 -42.89 35.64 1.99
C CYS A 203 -42.07 36.93 1.80
N TYR A 204 -42.66 38.08 2.16
CA TYR A 204 -41.97 39.37 2.09
C TYR A 204 -40.87 39.48 3.13
N TRP A 205 -41.08 38.97 4.34
CA TRP A 205 -40.05 38.91 5.38
C TRP A 205 -38.84 38.07 4.95
N LEU A 206 -39.08 36.94 4.30
CA LEU A 206 -38.02 36.09 3.75
C LEU A 206 -37.21 36.84 2.67
N MET A 207 -37.88 37.56 1.76
CA MET A 207 -37.21 38.36 0.74
C MET A 207 -36.41 39.53 1.30
N ILE A 208 -36.98 40.26 2.27
CA ILE A 208 -36.31 41.37 2.95
C ILE A 208 -35.06 40.88 3.68
N LEU A 209 -35.18 39.80 4.47
CA LEU A 209 -34.03 39.21 5.18
C LEU A 209 -32.94 38.74 4.23
N THR A 210 -33.31 38.12 3.11
CA THR A 210 -32.34 37.70 2.09
C THR A 210 -31.60 38.91 1.52
N CYS A 211 -32.32 39.96 1.15
CA CYS A 211 -31.72 41.19 0.61
C CYS A 211 -30.80 41.91 1.59
N ILE A 212 -31.02 41.75 2.90
CA ILE A 212 -30.16 42.33 3.95
C ILE A 212 -28.96 41.42 4.25
N VAL A 213 -29.18 40.11 4.40
CA VAL A 213 -28.14 39.16 4.83
C VAL A 213 -27.14 38.90 3.71
N VAL A 214 -27.58 38.77 2.45
CA VAL A 214 -26.70 38.52 1.30
C VAL A 214 -25.58 39.57 1.17
N PRO A 215 -25.86 40.89 1.15
CA PRO A 215 -24.79 41.88 1.05
C PRO A 215 -23.86 41.87 2.26
N ILE A 216 -24.39 41.63 3.48
CA ILE A 216 -23.58 41.52 4.71
C ILE A 216 -22.60 40.33 4.62
N VAL A 217 -23.03 39.20 4.07
CA VAL A 217 -22.17 38.03 3.86
C VAL A 217 -21.17 38.28 2.72
N CYS A 218 -21.56 39.00 1.67
CA CYS A 218 -20.68 39.37 0.55
C CYS A 218 -19.61 40.41 0.93
N LEU A 219 -19.81 41.20 2.00
CA LEU A 219 -18.84 42.16 2.53
C LEU A 219 -17.56 41.52 3.08
N GLY A 220 -17.47 40.19 3.06
CA GLY A 220 -16.32 39.43 3.50
C GLY A 220 -16.20 39.43 5.01
N THR A 221 -15.50 38.45 5.56
CA THR A 221 -15.49 38.26 7.00
C THR A 221 -14.40 39.16 7.65
N PRO A 222 -14.66 40.31 8.31
CA PRO A 222 -13.65 41.00 9.09
C PRO A 222 -13.02 40.10 10.14
N LYS A 223 -11.73 40.33 10.38
CA LYS A 223 -10.86 39.51 11.22
C LYS A 223 -11.28 39.42 12.70
N ASP A 224 -12.27 40.22 13.15
CA ASP A 224 -12.65 40.42 14.56
C ASP A 224 -14.16 40.20 14.84
N PHE A 225 -14.71 39.03 14.51
CA PHE A 225 -16.15 38.74 14.69
C PHE A 225 -16.57 38.04 15.97
N TRP A 226 -15.66 37.88 16.93
CA TRP A 226 -16.02 37.29 18.22
C TRP A 226 -17.22 37.96 18.93
N PRO A 227 -17.57 39.27 18.76
CA PRO A 227 -18.73 39.86 19.44
C PRO A 227 -20.07 39.32 18.95
N ILE A 228 -20.16 38.89 17.68
CA ILE A 228 -21.40 38.29 17.13
C ILE A 228 -21.69 36.97 17.86
N GLY A 229 -20.66 36.15 18.09
CA GLY A 229 -20.78 34.92 18.86
C GLY A 229 -21.21 35.16 20.31
N VAL A 230 -20.63 36.18 20.97
CA VAL A 230 -21.01 36.57 22.33
C VAL A 230 -22.45 37.08 22.38
N GLY A 231 -22.85 37.94 21.43
CA GLY A 231 -24.21 38.45 21.33
C GLY A 231 -25.25 37.34 21.17
N ALA A 232 -24.98 36.38 20.28
CA ALA A 232 -25.84 35.21 20.07
C ALA A 232 -25.98 34.34 21.34
N ALA A 233 -24.90 34.17 22.10
CA ALA A 233 -24.94 33.42 23.36
C ALA A 233 -25.79 34.15 24.43
N ILE A 234 -25.62 35.47 24.56
CA ILE A 234 -26.39 36.29 25.50
C ILE A 234 -27.88 36.28 25.14
N SER A 235 -28.23 36.48 23.86
CA SER A 235 -29.64 36.46 23.43
C SER A 235 -30.29 35.11 23.70
N THR A 236 -29.57 34.02 23.48
CA THR A 236 -30.06 32.66 23.78
C THR A 236 -30.25 32.45 25.27
N GLY A 237 -29.31 32.90 26.11
CA GLY A 237 -29.43 32.83 27.57
C GLY A 237 -30.63 33.62 28.12
N ILE A 238 -30.87 34.83 27.59
CA ILE A 238 -32.04 35.64 27.93
C ILE A 238 -33.32 34.92 27.48
N ALA A 239 -33.37 34.40 26.25
CA ALA A 239 -34.54 33.67 25.75
C ALA A 239 -34.86 32.45 26.61
N CYS A 240 -33.87 31.63 26.98
CA CYS A 240 -34.06 30.49 27.88
C CYS A 240 -34.62 30.92 29.24
N THR A 241 -34.12 32.02 29.80
CA THR A 241 -34.60 32.56 31.08
C THR A 241 -36.05 33.04 30.99
N LEU A 242 -36.41 33.73 29.91
CA LEU A 242 -37.78 34.18 29.65
C LEU A 242 -38.74 33.00 29.47
N ILE A 243 -38.32 31.95 28.76
CA ILE A 243 -39.11 30.71 28.61
C ILE A 243 -39.38 30.08 29.98
N ILE A 244 -38.37 29.97 30.84
CA ILE A 244 -38.53 29.43 32.20
C ILE A 244 -39.52 30.27 33.01
N ILE A 245 -39.40 31.60 32.98
CA ILE A 245 -40.32 32.51 33.68
C ILE A 245 -41.75 32.32 33.17
N GLN A 246 -41.96 32.22 31.85
CA GLN A 246 -43.28 31.97 31.29
C GLN A 246 -43.86 30.62 31.73
N ILE A 247 -43.05 29.57 31.77
CA ILE A 247 -43.49 28.25 32.27
C ILE A 247 -43.96 28.34 33.74
N PHE A 248 -43.23 29.09 34.59
CA PHE A 248 -43.65 29.30 35.98
C PHE A 248 -44.96 30.11 36.09
N GLN A 249 -45.15 31.11 35.23
CA GLN A 249 -46.37 31.92 35.22
C GLN A 249 -47.58 31.15 34.66
N ASP A 250 -47.38 30.30 33.65
CA ASP A 250 -48.44 29.49 33.04
C ASP A 250 -48.96 28.40 33.99
N ASN A 251 -48.05 27.78 34.76
CA ASN A 251 -48.41 26.84 35.83
C ASN A 251 -49.29 27.46 36.92
N SER A 252 -49.23 28.78 37.12
CA SER A 252 -50.07 29.48 38.09
C SER A 252 -51.50 29.71 37.60
N HIS A 253 -51.78 29.58 36.29
CA HIS A 253 -53.06 29.96 35.68
C HIS A 253 -53.80 28.83 34.94
N SER A 254 -53.16 27.69 34.63
CA SER A 254 -53.78 26.63 33.80
C SER A 254 -54.15 25.35 34.59
N LYS A 255 -55.46 25.05 34.67
CA LYS A 255 -56.03 23.77 35.16
C LYS A 255 -56.59 22.89 34.03
N ASN A 256 -56.13 23.08 32.79
CA ASN A 256 -56.72 22.41 31.64
C ASN A 256 -55.97 21.11 31.30
N THR A 257 -56.72 20.02 31.18
CA THR A 257 -56.25 18.68 30.82
C THR A 257 -55.64 18.71 29.41
N THR A 258 -54.36 18.37 29.30
CA THR A 258 -53.64 18.35 28.02
C THR A 258 -54.15 17.24 27.11
N VAL A 259 -54.69 17.60 25.94
CA VAL A 259 -55.17 16.64 24.95
C VAL A 259 -53.99 16.16 24.10
N HIS A 260 -53.60 14.89 24.27
CA HIS A 260 -52.56 14.28 23.44
C HIS A 260 -53.13 13.86 22.07
N SER A 261 -52.65 14.50 21.00
CA SER A 261 -52.97 14.12 19.62
C SER A 261 -52.35 12.77 19.25
N ASN A 262 -53.05 11.99 18.41
CA ASN A 262 -52.53 10.73 17.87
C ASN A 262 -51.29 10.96 16.98
N ILE A 263 -50.32 10.03 17.03
CA ILE A 263 -49.02 10.14 16.37
C ILE A 263 -49.18 9.85 14.87
N LYS A 264 -49.12 10.91 14.05
CA LYS A 264 -49.04 10.78 12.58
C LYS A 264 -47.57 10.81 12.14
N LEU A 265 -47.22 10.01 11.14
CA LEU A 265 -45.84 9.90 10.62
C LEU A 265 -45.25 11.26 10.17
N GLN A 266 -46.08 12.16 9.63
CA GLN A 266 -45.66 13.51 9.25
C GLN A 266 -45.21 14.35 10.46
N LYS A 267 -45.97 14.32 11.56
CA LYS A 267 -45.61 15.04 12.80
C LYS A 267 -44.35 14.45 13.43
N PHE A 268 -44.25 13.12 13.41
CA PHE A 268 -43.05 12.41 13.88
C PHE A 268 -41.81 12.78 13.06
N SER A 269 -41.88 12.71 11.73
CA SER A 269 -40.77 13.05 10.82
C SER A 269 -40.34 14.51 10.98
N SER A 270 -41.29 15.44 11.11
CA SER A 270 -41.00 16.85 11.34
C SER A 270 -40.30 17.10 12.69
N ALA A 271 -40.74 16.43 13.75
CA ALA A 271 -40.11 16.53 15.06
C ALA A 271 -38.69 15.93 15.05
N PHE A 272 -38.52 14.76 14.43
CA PHE A 272 -37.22 14.11 14.27
C PHE A 272 -36.24 14.97 13.47
N GLY A 273 -36.67 15.55 12.34
CA GLY A 273 -35.84 16.44 11.53
C GLY A 273 -35.39 17.68 12.30
N THR A 274 -36.27 18.26 13.12
CA THR A 274 -35.94 19.40 13.99
C THR A 274 -34.90 19.03 15.04
N MET A 275 -35.03 17.85 15.66
CA MET A 275 -34.06 17.34 16.63
C MET A 275 -32.69 17.10 16.01
N VAL A 276 -32.63 16.46 14.83
CA VAL A 276 -31.38 16.24 14.10
C VAL A 276 -30.74 17.56 13.70
N PHE A 277 -31.53 18.54 13.23
CA PHE A 277 -31.06 19.88 12.90
C PHE A 277 -30.44 20.58 14.12
N ALA A 278 -31.05 20.50 15.30
CA ALA A 278 -30.54 21.11 16.52
C ALA A 278 -29.14 20.58 16.94
N VAL A 279 -28.81 19.32 16.65
CA VAL A 279 -27.53 18.68 17.03
C VAL A 279 -26.48 18.76 15.89
N SER A 280 -26.82 19.35 14.75
CA SER A 280 -26.04 19.24 13.51
C SER A 280 -24.79 20.13 13.38
N GLY A 281 -24.37 20.83 14.45
CA GLY A 281 -23.25 21.79 14.42
C GLY A 281 -21.83 21.22 14.23
N HIS A 282 -21.67 19.90 14.12
CA HIS A 282 -20.37 19.23 14.03
C HIS A 282 -19.62 19.48 12.73
N SER A 283 -20.33 19.88 11.66
CA SER A 283 -19.73 20.18 10.35
C SER A 283 -18.80 21.40 10.36
N VAL A 284 -18.96 22.29 11.34
CA VAL A 284 -18.17 23.53 11.49
C VAL A 284 -16.88 23.30 12.26
N PHE A 285 -16.70 22.11 12.86
CA PHE A 285 -15.55 21.81 13.72
C PHE A 285 -14.19 21.95 13.04
N PRO A 286 -13.99 21.48 11.79
CA PRO A 286 -12.73 21.70 11.09
C PRO A 286 -12.39 23.20 10.98
N THR A 287 -13.38 24.04 10.69
CA THR A 287 -13.24 25.50 10.60
C THR A 287 -12.90 26.12 11.95
N ILE A 288 -13.60 25.72 13.01
CA ILE A 288 -13.33 26.19 14.38
C ILE A 288 -11.90 25.83 14.79
N ILE A 289 -11.47 24.59 14.56
CA ILE A 289 -10.11 24.14 14.91
C ILE A 289 -9.05 24.92 14.11
N THR A 290 -9.31 25.27 12.85
CA THR A 290 -8.37 26.08 12.07
C THR A 290 -8.29 27.54 12.53
N ASP A 291 -9.37 28.06 13.10
CA ASP A 291 -9.48 29.45 13.58
C ASP A 291 -9.10 29.61 15.07
N MET A 292 -9.10 28.53 15.83
CA MET A 292 -8.67 28.53 17.23
C MET A 292 -7.19 28.88 17.40
N LYS A 293 -6.91 29.80 18.33
CA LYS A 293 -5.54 30.16 18.74
C LYS A 293 -4.75 28.95 19.28
N LYS A 294 -5.41 28.01 19.97
CA LYS A 294 -4.84 26.76 20.47
C LYS A 294 -5.73 25.59 20.09
N LYS A 295 -5.22 24.71 19.22
CA LYS A 295 -5.99 23.56 18.67
C LYS A 295 -6.17 22.44 19.68
N GLU A 296 -5.28 22.32 20.66
CA GLU A 296 -5.28 21.30 21.70
C GLU A 296 -6.46 21.42 22.67
N ASP A 297 -6.94 22.65 22.90
CA ASP A 297 -8.05 22.94 23.80
C ASP A 297 -9.44 22.62 23.19
N PHE A 298 -9.49 22.25 21.90
CA PHE A 298 -10.75 21.99 21.19
C PHE A 298 -11.59 20.90 21.85
N LYS A 299 -10.96 19.85 22.38
CA LYS A 299 -11.67 18.73 23.03
C LYS A 299 -12.44 19.19 24.26
N LEU A 300 -11.83 20.06 25.07
CA LEU A 300 -12.47 20.63 26.26
C LEU A 300 -13.60 21.58 25.85
N ALA A 301 -13.36 22.44 24.85
CA ALA A 301 -14.37 23.36 24.32
C ALA A 301 -15.59 22.61 23.76
N ALA A 302 -15.37 21.56 22.96
CA ALA A 302 -16.44 20.73 22.41
C ALA A 302 -17.22 19.98 23.50
N LEU A 303 -16.53 19.42 24.50
CA LEU A 303 -17.17 18.74 25.62
C LEU A 303 -18.03 19.70 26.45
N LEU A 304 -17.51 20.89 26.75
CA LEU A 304 -18.26 21.92 27.47
C LEU A 304 -19.48 22.40 26.69
N GLY A 305 -19.34 22.65 25.38
CA GLY A 305 -20.43 23.12 24.53
C GLY A 305 -21.55 22.09 24.33
N TYR A 306 -21.23 20.82 24.10
CA TYR A 306 -22.27 19.77 24.05
C TYR A 306 -22.83 19.45 25.44
N GLY A 307 -21.97 19.46 26.46
CA GLY A 307 -22.37 19.23 27.85
C GLY A 307 -23.39 20.25 28.34
N SER A 308 -23.22 21.54 28.01
CA SER A 308 -24.18 22.58 28.39
C SER A 308 -25.55 22.43 27.71
N ASN A 309 -25.61 21.84 26.51
CA ASN A 309 -26.87 21.62 25.80
C ASN A 309 -27.61 20.36 26.29
N MET A 310 -26.93 19.40 26.91
CA MET A 310 -27.51 18.11 27.30
C MET A 310 -27.76 17.98 28.81
N ASN A 311 -27.24 18.89 29.64
CA ASN A 311 -27.49 18.95 31.09
C ASN A 311 -28.69 19.84 31.47
N MET A 312 -29.50 20.25 30.49
CA MET A 312 -30.73 21.03 30.70
C MET A 312 -31.96 20.20 30.37
#